data_AF-A0A699Z858-F1
#
_entry.id   AF-A0A699Z858-F1
#
_cell.length_a   1.000
_cell.length_b   1.000
_cell.length_c   1.000
_cell.angle_alpha   90.00
_cell.angle_beta   90.00
_cell.angle_gamma   90.00
#
_symmetry.space_group_name_H-M   'P 1'
#
loop_
_entity.id
_entity.type
_entity.pdbx_description
1 polymer ?
#
loop_
_entity_poly.entity_id
_entity_poly.type
_entity_poly.pdbx_seq_one_letter_code
_entity_poly.pdbx_strand_id
1 'polypeptide(L)'
;MGRSACSPTALYRLISGMHSSITTSIIQNYYNETSGQWGPNMPFFRARFGSPAAQPYLDNLHFTLLYTLQAVLQAKPQLLSSELATGEPESDKTTHLMLEQLLAMRAPPSGPTAPAAETLPAAPASTPQEGLDFSVPQLQATLHNISRLMDCVGCEKCKVHGKLNILGLATAIRLHAVLNLLAKLSESVET
;
A
#
# COMPACT_ATOMS: atom_id res chain seq x y z
N MET A 1 -10.40 -34.91 2.10
CA MET A 1 -9.85 -33.84 2.95
C MET A 1 -8.72 -33.15 2.19
N GLY A 2 -9.06 -32.28 1.24
CA GLY A 2 -8.07 -31.46 0.53
C GLY A 2 -7.97 -30.12 1.22
N ARG A 3 -6.85 -29.84 1.89
CA ARG A 3 -6.55 -28.49 2.38
C ARG A 3 -6.39 -27.60 1.16
N SER A 4 -7.30 -26.65 0.97
CA SER A 4 -7.10 -25.55 0.03
C SER A 4 -5.81 -24.85 0.44
N ALA A 5 -4.80 -24.90 -0.44
CA ALA A 5 -3.58 -24.14 -0.28
C ALA A 5 -3.97 -22.66 -0.30
N CYS A 6 -4.00 -22.06 0.89
CA CYS A 6 -4.32 -20.66 1.09
C CYS A 6 -3.17 -19.85 0.48
N SER A 7 -3.33 -19.38 -0.77
CA SER A 7 -2.43 -18.35 -1.29
C SER A 7 -2.50 -17.15 -0.34
N PRO A 8 -1.35 -16.55 0.04
CA PRO A 8 -1.32 -15.36 0.87
C PRO A 8 -2.15 -14.25 0.20
N THR A 9 -3.37 -14.06 0.71
CA THR A 9 -4.39 -13.17 0.16
C THR A 9 -3.80 -11.77 -0.03
N ALA A 10 -4.20 -11.02 -1.07
CA ALA A 10 -3.68 -9.66 -1.31
C ALA A 10 -3.71 -8.76 -0.04
N LEU A 11 -4.72 -8.94 0.83
CA LEU A 11 -4.78 -8.32 2.15
C LEU A 11 -3.57 -8.62 3.04
N TYR A 12 -3.12 -9.88 3.10
CA TYR A 12 -1.91 -10.25 3.84
C TYR A 12 -0.69 -9.47 3.33
N ARG A 13 -0.50 -9.40 2.00
CA ARG A 13 0.61 -8.66 1.41
C ARG A 13 0.55 -7.17 1.75
N LEU A 14 -0.64 -6.56 1.69
CA LEU A 14 -0.88 -5.16 2.07
C LEU A 14 -0.57 -4.89 3.55
N ILE A 15 -1.08 -5.73 4.45
CA ILE A 15 -0.84 -5.58 5.90
C ILE A 15 0.62 -5.86 6.25
N SER A 16 1.21 -6.87 5.63
CA SER A 16 2.64 -7.20 5.79
C SER A 16 3.52 -6.04 5.33
N GLY A 17 3.25 -5.46 4.16
CA GLY A 17 3.99 -4.30 3.67
C GLY A 17 3.78 -3.05 4.51
N MET A 18 2.58 -2.79 5.02
CA MET A 18 2.32 -1.74 6.00
C MET A 18 3.16 -1.92 7.27
N HIS A 19 3.21 -3.14 7.81
CA HIS A 19 4.03 -3.44 8.99
C HIS A 19 5.53 -3.25 8.70
N SER A 20 6.01 -3.68 7.52
CA SER A 20 7.37 -3.41 7.06
C SER A 20 7.65 -1.91 6.97
N SER A 21 6.72 -1.11 6.45
CA SER A 21 6.85 0.35 6.31
C SER A 21 7.00 1.04 7.68
N ILE A 22 6.13 0.68 8.63
CA ILE A 22 6.19 1.19 10.01
C ILE A 22 7.55 0.83 10.65
N THR A 23 7.98 -0.42 10.49
CA THR A 23 9.25 -0.89 11.03
C THR A 23 10.44 -0.11 10.46
N THR A 24 10.46 0.08 9.13
CA THR A 24 11.49 0.89 8.47
C THR A 24 11.49 2.34 8.94
N SER A 25 10.31 2.94 9.16
CA SER A 25 10.20 4.31 9.69
C SER A 25 10.79 4.46 11.09
N ILE A 26 10.54 3.48 11.98
CA ILE A 26 11.12 3.43 13.33
C ILE A 26 12.64 3.29 13.25
N ILE A 27 13.14 2.43 12.35
CA ILE A 27 14.57 2.20 12.17
C ILE A 27 15.27 3.46 11.64
N GLN A 28 14.64 4.19 10.71
CA GLN A 28 15.18 5.41 10.13
C GLN A 28 15.25 6.56 11.14
N ASN A 29 14.27 6.62 12.05
CA ASN A 29 14.13 7.65 13.07
C ASN A 29 14.30 7.04 14.47
N TYR A 30 15.39 6.31 14.69
CA TYR A 30 15.66 5.65 15.95
C TYR A 30 16.38 6.59 16.91
N TYR A 31 15.99 6.61 18.19
CA TYR A 31 16.69 7.39 19.20
C TYR A 31 17.88 6.61 19.75
N ASN A 32 19.08 7.12 19.57
CA ASN A 32 20.28 6.53 20.15
C ASN A 32 20.51 7.09 21.55
N GLU A 33 20.27 6.27 22.58
CA GLU A 33 20.41 6.67 23.99
C GLU A 33 21.86 7.02 24.37
N THR A 34 22.86 6.43 23.71
CA THR A 34 24.27 6.70 23.97
C THR A 34 24.71 8.05 23.41
N SER A 35 24.26 8.41 22.21
CA SER A 35 24.61 9.70 21.59
C SER A 35 23.59 10.82 21.87
N GLY A 36 22.41 10.48 22.37
CA GLY A 36 21.30 11.40 22.60
C GLY A 36 20.67 11.96 21.30
N GLN A 37 20.95 11.36 20.15
CA GLN A 37 20.54 11.86 18.83
C GLN A 37 19.57 10.90 18.12
N TRP A 38 18.67 11.47 17.32
CA TRP A 38 17.80 10.72 16.42
C TRP A 38 18.52 10.43 15.11
N GLY A 39 18.41 9.19 14.62
CA GLY A 39 18.97 8.82 13.34
C GLY A 39 18.77 7.34 12.98
N PRO A 40 19.38 6.89 11.86
CA PRO A 40 19.19 5.54 11.37
C PRO A 40 19.89 4.49 12.24
N ASN A 41 19.18 3.42 12.60
CA ASN A 41 19.75 2.27 13.31
C ASN A 41 19.99 1.09 12.34
N MET A 42 21.15 1.11 11.66
CA MET A 42 21.53 0.07 10.70
C MET A 42 21.68 -1.34 11.31
N PRO A 43 22.19 -1.52 12.54
CA PRO A 43 22.14 -2.81 13.22
C PRO A 43 20.72 -3.38 13.33
N PHE A 44 19.75 -2.55 13.72
CA PHE A 44 18.34 -2.96 13.79
C PHE A 44 17.79 -3.29 12.38
N PHE A 45 18.11 -2.47 11.37
CA PHE A 45 17.75 -2.78 9.98
C PHE A 45 18.23 -4.17 9.55
N ARG A 46 19.53 -4.47 9.74
CA ARG A 46 20.11 -5.75 9.34
C ARG A 46 19.54 -6.92 10.13
N ALA A 47 19.28 -6.75 11.42
CA ALA A 47 18.66 -7.79 12.24
C ALA A 47 17.24 -8.12 11.75
N ARG A 48 16.50 -7.14 11.24
CA ARG A 48 15.11 -7.32 10.80
C ARG A 48 14.98 -7.76 9.34
N PHE A 49 15.77 -7.16 8.45
CA PHE A 49 15.62 -7.28 6.99
C PHE A 49 16.87 -7.83 6.27
N GLY A 50 17.96 -8.09 6.99
CA GLY A 50 19.24 -8.46 6.39
C GLY A 50 19.39 -9.94 6.02
N SER A 51 18.41 -10.79 6.31
CA SER A 51 18.46 -12.22 5.98
C SER A 51 17.64 -12.55 4.72
N PRO A 52 18.01 -13.58 3.95
CA PRO A 52 17.19 -14.03 2.82
C PRO A 52 15.76 -14.41 3.21
N ALA A 53 15.55 -14.87 4.44
CA ALA A 53 14.23 -15.18 4.98
C ALA A 53 13.34 -13.94 5.17
N ALA A 54 13.93 -12.74 5.22
CA ALA A 54 13.20 -11.48 5.35
C ALA A 54 12.80 -10.86 4.00
N GLN A 55 13.29 -11.39 2.88
CA GLN A 55 12.99 -10.89 1.54
C GLN A 55 11.48 -10.72 1.26
N PRO A 56 10.60 -11.66 1.63
CA PRO A 56 9.17 -11.51 1.39
C PRO A 56 8.55 -10.27 2.06
N TYR A 57 9.10 -9.78 3.18
CA TYR A 57 8.62 -8.57 3.85
C TYR A 57 8.97 -7.30 3.08
N LEU A 58 10.13 -7.28 2.42
CA LEU A 58 10.54 -6.20 1.53
C LEU A 58 9.73 -6.24 0.22
N ASP A 59 9.48 -7.42 -0.32
CA ASP A 59 8.65 -7.58 -1.51
C ASP A 59 7.21 -7.12 -1.23
N ASN A 60 6.67 -7.43 -0.05
CA ASN A 60 5.36 -6.95 0.38
C ASN A 60 5.32 -5.43 0.62
N LEU A 61 6.43 -4.84 1.10
CA LEU A 61 6.58 -3.39 1.21
C LEU A 61 6.47 -2.72 -0.16
N HIS A 62 7.23 -3.20 -1.15
CA HIS A 62 7.17 -2.69 -2.52
C HIS A 62 5.80 -2.93 -3.16
N PHE A 63 5.21 -4.10 -2.96
CA PHE A 63 3.86 -4.40 -3.43
C PHE A 63 2.84 -3.39 -2.88
N THR A 64 2.90 -3.09 -1.58
CA THR A 64 1.98 -2.14 -0.94
C THR A 64 2.18 -0.72 -1.47
N LEU A 65 3.44 -0.30 -1.66
CA LEU A 65 3.77 0.99 -2.27
C LEU A 65 3.17 1.10 -3.68
N LEU A 66 3.42 0.11 -4.55
CA LEU A 66 2.93 0.12 -5.93
C LEU A 66 1.41 0.05 -5.99
N TYR A 67 0.79 -0.76 -5.14
CA TYR A 67 -0.67 -0.90 -5.07
C TYR A 67 -1.34 0.43 -4.69
N THR A 68 -0.81 1.13 -3.68
CA THR A 68 -1.33 2.43 -3.23
C THR A 68 -1.04 3.53 -4.25
N LEU A 69 0.15 3.58 -4.83
CA LEU A 69 0.51 4.53 -5.87
C LEU A 69 -0.39 4.39 -7.10
N GLN A 70 -0.64 3.16 -7.55
CA GLN A 70 -1.53 2.91 -8.67
C GLN A 70 -2.95 3.42 -8.38
N ALA A 71 -3.48 3.20 -7.17
CA ALA A 71 -4.80 3.72 -6.79
C ALA A 71 -4.87 5.26 -6.87
N VAL A 72 -3.82 5.95 -6.40
CA VAL A 72 -3.71 7.42 -6.47
C VAL A 72 -3.68 7.90 -7.92
N LEU A 73 -2.85 7.27 -8.77
CA LEU A 73 -2.72 7.67 -10.16
C LEU A 73 -3.99 7.40 -10.98
N GLN A 74 -4.72 6.32 -10.68
CA GLN A 74 -6.01 6.04 -11.31
C GLN A 74 -7.10 7.02 -10.85
N ALA A 75 -7.01 7.57 -9.63
CA ALA A 75 -7.92 8.58 -9.10
C ALA A 75 -7.58 10.02 -9.56
N LYS A 76 -6.66 10.18 -10.52
CA LYS A 76 -6.21 11.48 -11.03
C LYS A 76 -7.35 12.43 -11.42
N PRO A 77 -8.38 12.01 -12.18
CA PRO A 77 -9.45 12.93 -12.57
C PRO A 77 -10.18 13.52 -11.36
N GLN A 78 -10.45 12.71 -10.34
CA GLN A 78 -11.18 13.12 -9.14
C GLN A 78 -10.31 13.99 -8.22
N LEU A 79 -9.02 13.67 -8.12
CA LEU A 79 -8.08 14.43 -7.30
C LEU A 79 -7.83 15.83 -7.88
N LEU A 80 -7.71 15.96 -9.21
CA LEU A 80 -7.52 17.26 -9.86
C LEU A 80 -8.78 18.14 -9.86
N SER A 81 -9.97 17.55 -9.81
CA SER A 81 -11.22 18.29 -9.70
C SER A 81 -11.58 18.69 -8.26
N SER A 82 -10.83 18.22 -7.25
CA SER A 82 -11.12 18.48 -5.85
C SER A 82 -10.62 19.86 -5.42
N GLU A 83 -11.40 20.58 -4.62
CA GLU A 83 -10.96 21.84 -4.01
C GLU A 83 -10.02 21.55 -2.83
N LEU A 84 -8.76 21.96 -2.93
CA LEU A 84 -7.76 21.84 -1.86
C LEU A 84 -7.64 23.17 -1.08
N ALA A 85 -8.76 23.70 -0.60
CA ALA A 85 -8.80 24.98 0.10
C ALA A 85 -8.45 24.84 1.59
N THR A 86 -7.36 25.46 2.04
CA THR A 86 -6.99 25.56 3.47
C THR A 86 -7.25 26.95 4.05
N GLY A 87 -7.61 27.91 3.19
CA GLY A 87 -7.78 29.32 3.55
C GLY A 87 -6.52 30.16 3.31
N GLU A 88 -5.44 29.53 2.82
CA GLU A 88 -4.18 30.20 2.47
C GLU A 88 -3.90 30.02 0.96
N PRO A 89 -4.22 31.02 0.11
CA PRO A 89 -4.28 30.86 -1.35
C PRO A 89 -2.94 30.48 -1.98
N GLU A 90 -1.81 30.98 -1.46
CA GLU A 90 -0.49 30.65 -2.00
C GLU A 90 -0.08 29.20 -1.69
N SER A 91 -0.44 28.72 -0.48
CA SER A 91 -0.22 27.32 -0.09
C SER A 91 -1.11 26.37 -0.88
N ASP A 92 -2.37 26.74 -1.09
CA ASP A 92 -3.36 25.95 -1.85
C ASP A 92 -2.91 25.82 -3.31
N LYS A 93 -2.46 26.91 -3.93
CA LYS A 93 -1.90 26.90 -5.29
C LYS A 93 -0.64 26.02 -5.38
N THR A 94 0.27 26.14 -4.42
CA THR A 94 1.49 25.32 -4.35
C THR A 94 1.12 23.83 -4.22
N THR A 95 0.14 23.51 -3.38
CA THR A 95 -0.35 22.14 -3.18
C THR A 95 -0.96 21.57 -4.45
N HIS A 96 -1.77 22.34 -5.17
CA HIS A 96 -2.32 21.94 -6.47
C HIS A 96 -1.21 21.61 -7.49
N LEU A 97 -0.18 22.45 -7.59
CA LEU A 97 0.95 22.20 -8.49
C LEU A 97 1.72 20.93 -8.12
N MET A 98 1.98 20.70 -6.83
CA MET A 98 2.63 19.47 -6.35
C MET A 98 1.78 18.23 -6.65
N LEU A 99 0.46 18.34 -6.51
CA LEU A 99 -0.46 17.25 -6.84
C LEU A 99 -0.44 16.94 -8.34
N GLU A 100 -0.45 17.96 -9.20
CA GLU A 100 -0.31 17.79 -10.65
C GLU A 100 1.00 17.08 -11.02
N GLN A 101 2.11 17.48 -10.42
CA GLN A 101 3.42 16.85 -10.62
C GLN A 101 3.42 15.38 -10.19
N LEU A 102 2.85 15.07 -9.03
CA LEU A 102 2.68 13.70 -8.55
C LEU A 102 1.84 12.87 -9.53
N LEU A 103 0.72 13.42 -10.00
CA LEU A 103 -0.20 12.75 -10.92
C LEU A 103 0.26 12.75 -12.38
N ALA A 104 1.37 13.43 -12.70
CA ALA A 104 2.03 13.35 -14.01
C ALA A 104 2.96 12.14 -14.12
N MET A 105 3.26 11.46 -13.01
CA MET A 105 4.02 10.21 -13.04
C MET A 105 3.29 9.15 -13.87
N ARG A 106 4.05 8.39 -14.66
CA ARG A 106 3.51 7.26 -15.42
C ARG A 106 2.99 6.22 -14.42
N ALA A 107 1.73 5.82 -14.60
CA ALA A 107 1.19 4.70 -13.84
C ALA A 107 2.10 3.48 -14.00
N PRO A 108 2.48 2.79 -12.89
CA PRO A 108 3.11 1.50 -13.04
C PRO A 108 2.19 0.61 -13.90
N PRO A 109 2.75 -0.26 -14.76
CA PRO A 109 1.97 -1.06 -15.69
C PRO A 109 0.79 -1.72 -14.98
N SER A 110 -0.42 -1.47 -15.49
CA SER A 110 -1.67 -1.94 -14.92
C SER A 110 -1.84 -3.44 -15.16
N GLY A 111 -1.44 -4.22 -14.17
CA GLY A 111 -1.65 -5.66 -14.07
C GLY A 111 -0.91 -6.20 -12.85
N PRO A 112 -1.22 -7.42 -12.35
CA PRO A 112 -0.33 -8.12 -11.43
C PRO A 112 0.85 -8.65 -12.25
N THR A 113 1.59 -7.77 -12.93
CA THR A 113 2.89 -8.12 -13.42
C THR A 113 3.79 -8.10 -12.22
N ALA A 114 4.13 -9.32 -11.79
CA ALA A 114 5.39 -9.61 -11.12
C ALA A 114 6.50 -8.65 -11.61
N PRO A 115 7.41 -8.24 -10.71
CA PRO A 115 8.50 -7.35 -11.09
C PRO A 115 9.18 -7.89 -12.36
N ALA A 116 9.44 -6.96 -13.29
CA ALA A 116 10.18 -7.22 -14.50
C ALA A 116 11.39 -8.10 -14.20
N ALA A 117 11.54 -9.13 -15.02
CA ALA A 117 12.55 -10.15 -14.93
C ALA A 117 13.96 -9.56 -14.89
N GLU A 118 14.60 -9.62 -13.73
CA GLU A 118 16.00 -9.99 -13.65
C GLU A 118 16.11 -11.30 -12.85
N THR A 119 16.18 -12.38 -13.62
CA THR A 119 16.81 -13.67 -13.26
C THR A 119 16.32 -14.37 -12.00
N LEU A 120 15.12 -14.96 -12.04
CA LEU A 120 14.78 -16.12 -11.19
C LEU A 120 14.22 -17.26 -12.07
N PRO A 121 14.57 -18.53 -11.81
CA PRO A 121 14.28 -19.64 -12.71
C PRO A 121 12.77 -19.88 -12.84
N ALA A 122 12.35 -20.16 -14.07
CA ALA A 122 10.97 -20.39 -14.46
C ALA A 122 10.25 -21.38 -13.54
N ALA A 123 9.24 -20.88 -12.80
CA ALA A 123 8.22 -21.72 -12.18
C ALA A 123 7.20 -22.17 -13.25
N PRO A 124 6.67 -23.40 -13.17
CA PRO A 124 5.84 -23.97 -14.23
C PRO A 124 4.52 -23.22 -14.39
N ALA A 125 4.08 -23.16 -15.65
CA ALA A 125 2.88 -22.50 -16.13
C ALA A 125 1.60 -23.13 -15.54
N SER A 126 1.15 -22.63 -14.39
CA SER A 126 -0.21 -22.77 -13.88
C SER A 126 -0.42 -21.93 -12.61
N THR A 127 -0.13 -20.64 -12.66
CA THR A 127 -0.57 -19.72 -11.61
C THR A 127 -1.96 -19.19 -11.96
N PRO A 128 -2.99 -19.47 -11.15
CA PRO A 128 -4.29 -18.81 -11.28
C PRO A 128 -4.08 -17.29 -11.17
N GLN A 129 -4.81 -16.50 -11.96
CA GLN A 129 -4.88 -15.05 -11.77
C GLN A 129 -5.18 -14.77 -10.30
N GLU A 130 -4.23 -14.19 -9.57
CA GLU A 130 -4.42 -13.76 -8.18
C GLU A 130 -5.29 -12.49 -8.15
N GLY A 131 -6.57 -12.66 -8.45
CA GLY A 131 -7.58 -11.71 -8.04
C GLY A 131 -7.69 -11.69 -6.52
N LEU A 132 -8.18 -10.58 -5.95
CA LEU A 132 -8.72 -10.62 -4.60
C LEU A 132 -9.84 -11.66 -4.58
N ASP A 133 -9.56 -12.85 -4.05
CA ASP A 133 -10.51 -13.97 -3.89
C ASP A 133 -11.58 -13.69 -2.79
N PHE A 134 -11.78 -12.41 -2.46
CA PHE A 134 -12.72 -11.91 -1.48
C PHE A 134 -13.58 -10.81 -2.08
N SER A 135 -14.86 -10.79 -1.73
CA SER A 135 -15.73 -9.66 -2.05
C SER A 135 -15.19 -8.40 -1.36
N VAL A 136 -15.12 -7.29 -2.10
CA VAL A 136 -14.67 -5.97 -1.59
C VAL A 136 -15.33 -5.60 -0.25
N PRO A 137 -16.63 -5.88 0.00
CA PRO A 137 -17.26 -5.63 1.30
C PRO A 137 -16.63 -6.40 2.47
N GLN A 138 -16.26 -7.68 2.28
CA GLN A 138 -15.62 -8.48 3.33
C GLN A 138 -14.23 -7.95 3.68
N LEU A 139 -13.50 -7.47 2.67
CA LEU A 139 -12.19 -6.86 2.85
C LEU A 139 -12.30 -5.53 3.63
N GLN A 140 -13.27 -4.69 3.28
CA GLN A 140 -13.55 -3.45 4.01
C GLN A 140 -13.97 -3.72 5.47
N ALA A 141 -14.82 -4.71 5.70
CA ALA A 141 -15.20 -5.12 7.06
C ALA A 141 -13.98 -5.60 7.87
N THR A 142 -13.07 -6.33 7.24
CA THR A 142 -11.83 -6.78 7.88
C THR A 142 -10.94 -5.60 8.27
N LEU A 143 -10.74 -4.64 7.37
CA LEU A 143 -9.95 -3.44 7.65
C LEU A 143 -10.60 -2.55 8.73
N HIS A 144 -11.92 -2.47 8.75
CA HIS A 144 -12.65 -1.80 9.83
C HIS A 144 -12.38 -2.46 11.19
N ASN A 145 -12.40 -3.81 11.25
CA ASN A 145 -12.07 -4.54 12.47
C ASN A 145 -10.60 -4.33 12.89
N ILE A 146 -9.66 -4.29 11.93
CA ILE A 146 -8.26 -3.96 12.22
C ILE A 146 -8.14 -2.54 12.77
N SER A 147 -8.88 -1.58 12.22
CA SER A 147 -8.91 -0.20 12.73
C SER A 147 -9.39 -0.12 14.19
N ARG A 148 -10.39 -0.94 14.57
CA ARG A 148 -10.83 -1.08 15.97
C ARG A 148 -9.75 -1.69 16.87
N LEU A 149 -8.94 -2.63 16.36
CA LEU A 149 -7.81 -3.17 17.13
C LEU A 149 -6.74 -2.11 17.41
N MET A 150 -6.58 -1.11 16.54
CA MET A 150 -5.66 0.00 16.79
C MET A 150 -6.05 0.84 18.01
N ASP A 151 -7.30 0.78 18.48
CA ASP A 151 -7.71 1.44 19.72
C ASP A 151 -7.06 0.84 20.98
N CYS A 152 -6.57 -0.40 20.89
CA CYS A 152 -5.86 -1.08 21.97
C CYS A 152 -4.35 -0.78 22.00
N VAL A 153 -3.83 0.03 21.08
CA VAL A 153 -2.40 0.38 21.03
C VAL A 153 -2.12 1.53 22.00
N GLY A 154 -1.30 1.28 23.02
CA GLY A 154 -0.98 2.28 24.05
C GLY A 154 -0.04 3.41 23.61
N CYS A 155 0.68 3.24 22.49
CA CYS A 155 1.49 4.29 21.89
C CYS A 155 0.60 5.20 21.02
N GLU A 156 0.37 6.45 21.47
CA GLU A 156 -0.52 7.39 20.76
C GLU A 156 -0.06 7.71 19.33
N LYS A 157 1.24 7.94 19.12
CA LYS A 157 1.79 8.15 17.76
C LYS A 157 1.55 6.93 16.87
N CYS A 158 1.79 5.73 17.41
CA CYS A 158 1.61 4.47 16.71
C CYS A 158 0.13 4.22 16.37
N LYS A 159 -0.78 4.58 17.28
CA LYS A 159 -2.23 4.49 17.10
C LYS A 159 -2.70 5.41 15.96
N VAL A 160 -2.28 6.67 15.96
CA VAL A 160 -2.62 7.64 14.89
C VAL A 160 -2.12 7.13 13.54
N HIS A 161 -0.83 6.79 13.42
CA HIS A 161 -0.26 6.30 12.17
C HIS A 161 -0.85 4.95 11.75
N GLY A 162 -1.13 4.05 12.69
CA GLY A 162 -1.77 2.76 12.42
C GLY A 162 -3.15 2.93 11.79
N LYS A 163 -4.00 3.79 12.40
CA LYS A 163 -5.33 4.10 11.86
C LYS A 163 -5.26 4.80 10.50
N LEU A 164 -4.34 5.75 10.33
CA LEU A 164 -4.14 6.45 9.07
C LEU A 164 -3.75 5.48 7.93
N ASN A 165 -2.79 4.59 8.18
CA ASN A 165 -2.36 3.61 7.19
C ASN A 165 -3.48 2.62 6.83
N ILE A 166 -4.23 2.12 7.81
CA ILE A 166 -5.37 1.22 7.56
C ILE A 166 -6.46 1.91 6.75
N LEU A 167 -6.78 3.16 7.06
CA LEU A 167 -7.72 3.97 6.27
C LEU A 167 -7.21 4.17 4.84
N GLY A 168 -5.94 4.50 4.66
CA GLY A 168 -5.31 4.65 3.34
C GLY A 168 -5.40 3.37 2.50
N LEU A 169 -5.11 2.21 3.08
CA LEU A 169 -5.26 0.92 2.41
C LEU A 169 -6.72 0.63 2.03
N ALA A 170 -7.66 0.86 2.94
CA ALA A 170 -9.08 0.68 2.68
C ALA A 170 -9.58 1.57 1.51
N THR A 171 -9.12 2.82 1.47
CA THR A 171 -9.40 3.75 0.38
C THR A 171 -8.79 3.28 -0.94
N ALA A 172 -7.54 2.83 -0.95
CA ALA A 172 -6.89 2.30 -2.15
C ALA A 172 -7.64 1.09 -2.71
N ILE A 173 -8.03 0.15 -1.86
CA ILE A 173 -8.85 -1.02 -2.24
C ILE A 173 -10.18 -0.58 -2.87
N ARG A 174 -10.85 0.42 -2.27
CA ARG A 174 -12.11 0.95 -2.80
C ARG A 174 -11.93 1.60 -4.16
N LEU A 175 -10.86 2.37 -4.36
CA LEU A 175 -10.56 3.00 -5.65
C LEU A 175 -10.33 1.95 -6.74
N HIS A 176 -9.50 0.94 -6.48
CA HIS A 176 -9.27 -0.18 -7.40
C HIS A 176 -10.58 -0.89 -7.75
N ALA A 177 -11.45 -1.14 -6.78
CA ALA A 177 -12.73 -1.80 -7.00
C ALA A 177 -13.68 -0.98 -7.90
N VAL A 178 -13.82 0.32 -7.63
CA VAL A 178 -14.72 1.20 -8.38
C VAL A 178 -14.22 1.41 -9.80
N LEU A 179 -12.92 1.67 -9.99
CA LEU A 179 -12.36 1.97 -11.31
C LEU A 179 -12.34 0.73 -12.21
N ASN A 180 -12.10 -0.45 -11.65
CA ASN A 180 -12.23 -1.71 -12.40
C ASN A 180 -13.67 -1.99 -12.81
N LEU A 181 -14.66 -1.62 -11.99
CA LEU A 181 -16.07 -1.74 -12.36
C LEU A 181 -16.41 -0.79 -13.52
N LEU A 182 -15.94 0.46 -13.48
CA LEU A 182 -16.16 1.43 -14.55
C LEU A 182 -15.52 0.99 -15.87
N ALA A 183 -14.30 0.44 -15.84
CA ALA A 183 -13.63 -0.09 -17.03
C ALA A 183 -14.42 -1.25 -17.68
N LYS A 184 -14.94 -2.18 -16.87
CA LYS A 184 -15.78 -3.28 -17.37
C LYS A 184 -17.09 -2.77 -17.99
N LEU A 185 -17.67 -1.72 -17.42
CA LEU A 185 -18.87 -1.08 -17.95
C LEU A 185 -18.60 -0.34 -19.27
N SER A 186 -17.44 0.32 -19.42
CA SER A 186 -17.08 0.95 -20.70
C SER A 186 -16.87 -0.09 -21.81
N GLU A 187 -16.23 -1.22 -21.50
CA GLU A 187 -16.00 -2.30 -22.48
C GLU A 187 -17.31 -2.97 -22.95
N SER A 188 -18.35 -3.00 -22.10
CA SER A 188 -19.65 -3.59 -22.45
C SER A 188 -20.62 -2.63 -23.15
N VAL A 189 -20.29 -1.34 -23.24
CA VAL A 189 -21.03 -0.35 -24.03
C VAL A 189 -20.48 -0.24 -25.46
N GLU A 190 -19.24 -0.68 -25.70
CA GLU A 190 -18.61 -0.70 -27.02
C GLU A 190 -18.86 -1.99 -27.84
N THR A 191 -19.62 -2.96 -27.28
CA THR A 191 -20.07 -4.20 -27.96
C THR A 191 -21.58 -4.20 -28.19
#